data_AF-A0A3M1QAE5-F1
#
_entry.id   AF-A0A3M1QAE5-F1
#
_cell.length_a   1.000
_cell.length_b   1.000
_cell.length_c   1.000
_cell.angle_alpha   90.00
_cell.angle_beta   90.00
_cell.angle_gamma   90.00
#
_symmetry.space_group_name_H-M   'P 1'
#
loop_
_entity.id
_entity.type
_entity.pdbx_description
1 polymer ?
#
loop_
_entity_poly.entity_id
_entity_poly.type
_entity_poly.pdbx_seq_one_letter_code
_entity_poly.pdbx_strand_id
1 'polypeptide(L)' 'MPIKIISAPGDHRDDFAMVETQVNDWIEHAAPKVLSITPVVNPLPEKRDASTFMMTVLIHYE' A
#
# COMPACT_ATOMS: atom_id res chain seq x y z
N MET A 1 15.65 -3.20 -11.11
CA MET A 1 14.24 -3.50 -10.87
C MET A 1 13.62 -2.29 -10.18
N PRO A 2 12.78 -1.50 -10.87
CA PRO A 2 12.10 -0.34 -10.29
C PRO A 2 11.15 -0.74 -9.14
N ILE A 3 10.91 0.21 -8.22
CA ILE A 3 10.03 0.05 -7.06
C ILE A 3 8.97 1.15 -7.07
N LYS A 4 7.70 0.77 -6.98
CA LYS A 4 6.58 1.67 -6.71
C LYS A 4 6.17 1.51 -5.25
N ILE A 5 5.95 2.63 -4.57
CA ILE A 5 5.51 2.68 -3.17
C ILE A 5 4.12 3.31 -3.14
N ILE A 6 3.17 2.63 -2.49
CA ILE A 6 1.81 3.12 -2.24
C ILE A 6 1.58 3.08 -0.74
N SER A 7 1.18 4.21 -0.15
CA SER A 7 0.96 4.31 1.30
C SER A 7 -0.37 4.99 1.59
N ALA A 8 -1.10 4.46 2.59
CA ALA A 8 -2.36 5.03 3.05
C ALA A 8 -2.49 4.94 4.57
N PRO A 9 -3.05 5.98 5.23
CA PRO A 9 -3.43 5.89 6.64
C PRO A 9 -4.45 4.77 6.79
N GLY A 10 -4.18 3.87 7.73
CA GLY A 10 -5.06 2.80 8.12
C GLY A 10 -5.70 3.16 9.45
N ASP A 11 -6.98 3.48 9.39
CA ASP A 11 -7.90 3.60 10.52
C ASP A 11 -8.85 2.39 10.50
N HIS A 12 -9.28 1.95 9.31
CA HIS A 12 -10.36 0.97 9.12
C HIS A 12 -10.13 -0.01 7.94
N ARG A 13 -11.07 -0.95 7.78
CA ARG A 13 -11.14 -1.90 6.65
C ARG A 13 -11.22 -1.19 5.28
N ASP A 14 -11.77 0.02 5.24
CA ASP A 14 -11.93 0.81 4.02
C ASP A 14 -10.60 1.31 3.45
N ASP A 15 -9.57 1.48 4.29
CA ASP A 15 -8.24 1.91 3.84
C ASP A 15 -7.50 0.80 3.10
N PHE A 16 -7.80 -0.47 3.41
CA PHE A 16 -7.31 -1.60 2.63
C PHE A 16 -7.90 -1.61 1.22
N ALA A 17 -9.20 -1.34 1.09
CA ALA A 17 -9.86 -1.26 -0.20
C ALA A 17 -9.28 -0.11 -1.03
N MET A 18 -8.98 1.04 -0.43
CA MET A 18 -8.37 2.16 -1.13
C MET A 18 -6.98 1.82 -1.68
N VAL A 19 -6.13 1.16 -0.90
CA VAL A 19 -4.80 0.75 -1.37
C VAL A 19 -4.90 -0.33 -2.44
N GLU A 20 -5.82 -1.28 -2.30
CA GLU A 20 -6.10 -2.29 -3.33
C GLU A 20 -6.53 -1.63 -4.65
N THR A 21 -7.43 -0.66 -4.62
CA THR A 21 -7.81 0.13 -5.80
C THR A 21 -6.60 0.83 -6.42
N GLN A 22 -5.77 1.52 -5.64
CA GLN A 22 -4.58 2.20 -6.16
C GLN A 22 -3.55 1.25 -6.78
N VAL A 23 -3.39 0.06 -6.21
CA VAL A 23 -2.52 -0.98 -6.75
C VAL A 23 -3.08 -1.48 -8.08
N ASN A 24 -4.37 -1.81 -8.15
CA ASN A 24 -5.02 -2.32 -9.35
C ASN A 24 -5.01 -1.28 -10.48
N ASP A 25 -5.38 -0.03 -10.19
CA ASP A 25 -5.32 1.08 -11.15
C ASP A 25 -3.91 1.22 -11.72
N TRP A 26 -2.89 1.16 -10.86
CA TRP A 26 -1.50 1.25 -11.33
C TRP A 26 -1.09 0.05 -12.20
N ILE A 27 -1.49 -1.18 -11.85
CA ILE A 27 -1.21 -2.38 -12.64
C ILE A 27 -1.84 -2.27 -14.04
N GLU A 28 -3.09 -1.81 -14.12
CA GLU A 28 -3.80 -1.64 -15.39
C GLU A 28 -3.12 -0.61 -16.31
N HIS A 29 -2.62 0.49 -15.75
CA HIS A 29 -2.00 1.56 -16.53
C HIS A 29 -0.53 1.29 -16.88
N ALA A 30 0.24 0.72 -15.96
CA ALA A 30 1.67 0.49 -16.14
C ALA A 30 1.97 -0.83 -16.88
N ALA A 31 1.02 -1.79 -16.87
CA ALA A 31 1.15 -3.13 -17.45
C ALA A 31 2.52 -3.81 -17.16
N PRO A 32 2.94 -3.89 -15.88
CA PRO A 32 4.23 -4.47 -15.51
C PRO A 32 4.30 -5.96 -15.83
N LYS A 33 5.46 -6.45 -16.29
CA LYS A 33 5.62 -7.85 -16.71
C LYS A 33 5.83 -8.82 -15.55
N VAL A 34 6.52 -8.37 -14.53
CA VAL A 34 6.82 -9.13 -13.31
C VAL A 34 6.43 -8.27 -12.13
N LEU A 35 5.84 -8.86 -11.10
CA LEU A 35 5.36 -8.16 -9.91
C LEU A 35 5.76 -8.92 -8.65
N SER A 36 6.38 -8.22 -7.70
CA SER A 36 6.52 -8.68 -6.31
C SER A 36 6.00 -7.61 -5.37
N ILE A 37 4.93 -7.94 -4.66
CA ILE A 37 4.19 -7.03 -3.78
C ILE A 37 4.49 -7.39 -2.33
N THR A 38 5.03 -6.44 -1.56
CA THR A 38 5.35 -6.60 -0.14
C THR A 38 4.56 -5.59 0.69
N PRO A 39 3.58 -6.02 1.49
CA PRO A 39 2.87 -5.15 2.43
C PRO A 39 3.69 -4.93 3.70
N VAL A 40 3.74 -3.69 4.17
CA VAL A 40 4.39 -3.26 5.40
C VAL A 40 3.38 -2.44 6.20
N VAL A 41 3.09 -2.88 7.42
CA VAL A 41 2.23 -2.16 8.35
C VAL A 41 3.11 -1.49 9.40
N ASN A 42 3.14 -0.17 9.41
CA ASN A 42 3.90 0.61 10.37
C ASN A 42 2.94 1.24 11.39
N PRO A 43 3.02 0.92 12.69
CA PRO A 43 2.24 1.64 13.70
C PRO A 43 2.68 3.11 13.70
N LEU A 44 1.73 4.04 13.70
CA LEU A 44 2.06 5.46 13.81
C LEU A 44 2.41 5.80 15.27
N PRO A 45 3.51 6.53 15.52
CA PRO A 45 3.90 6.87 16.88
C PRO A 45 2.85 7.75 17.56
N GLU A 46 2.21 7.15 18.57
CA GLU A 46 1.41 7.73 19.65
C GLU A 46 0.71 9.07 19.38
N LYS A 47 -0.50 9.00 18.81
CA LYS A 47 -1.58 9.95 19.13
C LYS A 47 -2.91 9.22 19.33
N ARG A 48 -3.20 8.95 20.60
CA ARG A 48 -4.49 8.75 21.29
C ARG A 48 -5.52 7.71 20.78
N ASP A 49 -5.48 7.23 19.55
CA ASP A 49 -6.34 6.13 19.08
C ASP A 49 -5.48 4.92 18.69
N ALA A 50 -5.63 3.83 19.43
CA ALA A 50 -4.83 2.60 19.29
C ALA A 50 -5.07 1.84 17.96
N SER A 51 -5.90 2.36 17.06
CA SER A 51 -6.28 1.76 15.79
C SER A 51 -5.56 2.36 14.58
N THR A 52 -4.78 3.44 14.71
CA THR A 52 -4.16 4.08 13.54
C THR A 52 -2.79 3.47 13.19
N PHE A 53 -2.67 2.92 12.00
CA PHE A 53 -1.43 2.43 11.40
C PHE A 53 -1.21 3.06 10.02
N MET A 54 -0.03 2.89 9.45
CA MET A 54 0.26 3.23 8.06
C MET A 54 0.44 1.93 7.29
N MET A 55 -0.42 1.67 6.31
CA MET A 55 -0.18 0.59 5.36
C MET A 55 0.68 1.12 4.22
N THR A 56 1.77 0.41 3.93
CA THR A 56 2.67 0.68 2.82
C THR A 56 2.82 -0.57 1.98
N VAL A 57 2.56 -0.47 0.69
CA VAL A 57 2.74 -1.55 -0.28
C VAL A 57 3.92 -1.21 -1.18
N LEU A 58 4.92 -2.07 -1.15
CA LEU A 58 6.09 -2.00 -2.02
C LEU A 58 5.87 -2.92 -3.22
N ILE A 59 5.97 -2.40 -4.43
CA ILE A 59 5.77 -3.16 -5.66
C ILE A 59 7.06 -3.12 -6.48
N HIS A 60 7.73 -4.26 -6.61
CA HIS A 60 8.88 -4.44 -7.49
C HIS A 60 8.39 -4.92 -8.85
N TYR A 61 8.91 -4.36 -9.94
CA TYR A 61 8.46 -4.72 -11.27
C TYR A 61 9.52 -4.70 -12.37
N GLU A 62 9.18 -5.31 -13.51
CA GLU A 62 9.93 -5.29 -14.78
C GLU A 62 9.12 -4.64 -15.91
#